data_AF-Q81FS5-F1
#
_entry.id   AF-Q81FS5-F1
#
_cell.length_a   1.000
_cell.length_b   1.000
_cell.length_c   1.000
_cell.angle_alpha   90.00
_cell.angle_beta   90.00
_cell.angle_gamma   90.00
#
_symmetry.space_group_name_H-M   'P 1'
#
loop_
_entity.id
_entity.type
_entity.pdbx_description
1 polymer ?
#
loop_
_entity_poly.entity_id
_entity_poly.type
_entity_poly.pdbx_seq_one_letter_code
_entity_poly.pdbx_strand_id
1 'polypeptide(L)'
;MRFIVSHDTGNPGSNAIGNRDYFNELQPKASAHTFIDDETILEIIPINEVAYHVRYGVPTDNDLYGYDANKAAIGVELCYGGDVNFWEAYNRFTWCHAYLCQNFGLYPKKDIGSHKTLDPARKIDPENVLGKQGIKFQQFLADVYRMYVSFR
;
A
#
# COMPACT_ATOMS: atom_id res chain seq x y z
N MET A 1 -8.15 8.92 8.56
CA MET A 1 -8.07 8.21 7.27
C MET A 1 -9.33 7.38 7.04
N ARG A 2 -9.72 7.16 5.78
CA ARG A 2 -11.00 6.56 5.36
C ARG A 2 -10.83 5.22 4.65
N PHE A 3 -9.69 4.96 4.02
CA PHE A 3 -9.35 3.70 3.37
C PHE A 3 -7.82 3.57 3.19
N ILE A 4 -7.36 2.45 2.66
CA ILE A 4 -5.95 2.18 2.36
C ILE A 4 -5.82 1.88 0.87
N VAL A 5 -4.79 2.42 0.22
CA VAL A 5 -4.40 2.02 -1.13
C VAL A 5 -3.12 1.21 -1.03
N SER A 6 -3.20 -0.05 -1.42
CA SER A 6 -2.07 -0.95 -1.50
C SER A 6 -1.33 -0.71 -2.83
N HIS A 7 -0.02 -0.57 -2.75
CA HIS A 7 0.90 -0.37 -3.88
C HIS A 7 2.06 -1.36 -3.81
N ASP A 8 2.80 -1.46 -4.91
CA ASP A 8 4.17 -1.98 -4.94
C ASP A 8 5.09 -0.89 -5.51
N THR A 9 6.37 -0.91 -5.12
CA THR A 9 7.28 0.20 -5.44
C THR A 9 7.53 0.39 -6.95
N GLY A 10 7.15 -0.58 -7.79
CA GLY A 10 7.52 -0.62 -9.20
C GLY A 10 9.03 -0.64 -9.45
N ASN A 11 9.84 -0.89 -8.41
CA ASN A 11 11.30 -0.79 -8.45
C ASN A 11 11.93 -2.04 -7.80
N PRO A 12 12.05 -3.15 -8.56
CA PRO A 12 12.59 -4.40 -8.05
C PRO A 12 13.99 -4.24 -7.46
N GLY A 13 14.22 -4.74 -6.26
CA GLY A 13 15.51 -4.68 -5.56
C GLY A 13 15.71 -3.45 -4.68
N SER A 14 14.74 -2.52 -4.66
CA SER A 14 14.75 -1.41 -3.70
C SER A 14 14.14 -1.83 -2.36
N ASN A 15 14.83 -1.51 -1.27
CA ASN A 15 14.35 -1.71 0.09
C ASN A 15 13.68 -0.43 0.63
N ALA A 16 13.11 -0.47 1.84
CA ALA A 16 12.33 0.62 2.40
C ALA A 16 13.16 1.89 2.60
N ILE A 17 14.40 1.74 3.11
CA ILE A 17 15.34 2.84 3.30
C ILE A 17 15.74 3.47 1.97
N GLY A 18 16.06 2.66 0.96
CA GLY A 18 16.45 3.15 -0.36
C GLY A 18 15.35 3.95 -1.05
N ASN A 19 14.09 3.53 -0.90
CA ASN A 19 12.95 4.32 -1.36
C ASN A 19 12.82 5.63 -0.57
N ARG A 20 12.94 5.61 0.76
CA ARG A 20 12.95 6.85 1.57
C ARG A 20 14.06 7.81 1.12
N ASP A 21 15.27 7.30 0.93
CA ASP A 21 16.44 8.09 0.55
C ASP A 21 16.20 8.78 -0.81
N TYR A 22 15.64 8.06 -1.80
CA TYR A 22 15.21 8.66 -3.07
C TYR A 22 14.26 9.85 -2.87
N PHE A 23 13.28 9.73 -1.98
CA PHE A 23 12.32 10.79 -1.63
C PHE A 23 12.92 11.95 -0.83
N ASN A 24 14.03 11.72 -0.14
CA ASN A 24 14.73 12.74 0.62
C ASN A 24 15.71 13.52 -0.27
N GLU A 25 16.34 12.84 -1.23
CA GLU A 25 17.30 13.42 -2.17
C GLU A 25 16.62 14.12 -3.35
N LEU A 26 15.53 13.52 -3.84
CA LEU A 26 14.73 14.03 -4.94
C LEU A 26 13.36 14.45 -4.41
N GLN A 27 12.78 15.50 -4.99
CA GLN A 27 11.42 15.94 -4.66
C GLN A 27 10.47 15.53 -5.78
N PRO A 28 10.13 14.23 -5.92
CA PRO A 28 9.21 13.77 -6.94
C PRO A 28 7.81 14.34 -6.73
N LYS A 29 7.02 14.37 -7.81
CA LYS A 29 5.62 14.82 -7.74
C LYS A 29 4.68 13.81 -7.07
N ALA A 30 5.08 12.54 -7.01
CA ALA A 30 4.34 11.48 -6.33
C ALA A 30 4.93 11.27 -4.94
N SER A 31 4.14 10.75 -3.99
CA SER A 31 4.61 10.35 -2.65
C SER A 31 3.74 9.28 -2.02
N ALA A 32 4.27 8.59 -0.99
CA ALA A 32 3.58 7.54 -0.25
C ALA A 32 3.82 7.70 1.26
N HIS A 33 2.97 7.10 2.09
CA HIS A 33 3.11 7.19 3.54
C HIS A 33 4.17 6.21 4.05
N THR A 34 4.17 4.98 3.53
CA THR A 34 5.02 3.92 4.04
C THR A 34 5.68 3.10 2.94
N PHE A 35 6.92 2.68 3.19
CA PHE A 35 7.60 1.62 2.43
C PHE A 35 7.85 0.41 3.34
N ILE A 36 7.59 -0.78 2.83
CA ILE A 36 7.67 -2.03 3.60
C ILE A 36 8.49 -3.05 2.84
N ASP A 37 9.62 -3.45 3.41
CA ASP A 37 10.45 -4.56 2.93
C ASP A 37 10.42 -5.73 3.94
N ASP A 38 11.34 -6.68 3.76
CA ASP A 38 11.48 -7.88 4.56
C ASP A 38 12.09 -7.66 5.94
N GLU A 39 12.59 -6.46 6.23
CA GLU A 39 13.22 -6.14 7.51
C GLU A 39 12.43 -5.05 8.26
N THR A 40 11.84 -4.11 7.53
CA THR A 40 11.41 -2.79 8.01
C THR A 40 10.01 -2.42 7.51
N ILE A 41 9.19 -1.87 8.41
CA ILE A 41 8.03 -1.05 8.08
C ILE A 41 8.44 0.40 8.34
N LEU A 42 8.59 1.20 7.29
CA LEU A 42 9.08 2.57 7.38
C LEU A 42 7.98 3.57 7.01
N GLU A 43 7.60 4.43 7.95
CA GLU A 43 6.76 5.61 7.69
C GLU A 43 7.65 6.79 7.32
N ILE A 44 7.37 7.42 6.17
CA ILE A 44 8.14 8.56 5.65
C ILE A 44 7.33 9.86 5.60
N ILE A 45 6.00 9.75 5.57
CA ILE A 45 5.05 10.85 5.69
C ILE A 45 4.03 10.45 6.77
N PRO A 46 3.74 11.31 7.76
CA PRO A 46 2.76 11.01 8.78
C PRO A 46 1.44 10.54 8.18
N ILE A 47 0.87 9.45 8.71
CA ILE A 47 -0.36 8.81 8.19
C ILE A 47 -1.58 9.75 8.22
N ASN A 48 -1.52 10.90 8.89
CA ASN A 48 -2.57 11.91 8.91
C ASN A 48 -2.31 13.10 7.96
N GLU A 49 -1.23 13.07 7.17
CA GLU A 49 -0.90 14.08 6.16
C GLU A 49 -1.29 13.63 4.74
N VAL A 50 -1.12 14.53 3.77
CA VAL A 50 -1.39 14.25 2.35
C VAL A 50 -0.17 13.58 1.72
N ALA A 51 -0.41 12.47 1.00
CA ALA A 51 0.58 11.89 0.10
C ALA A 51 -0.02 11.75 -1.30
N TYR A 52 0.78 12.03 -2.33
CA TYR A 52 0.34 12.05 -3.73
C TYR A 52 0.59 10.69 -4.41
N HIS A 53 -0.12 9.64 -3.99
CA HIS A 53 0.07 8.27 -4.49
C HIS A 53 -0.97 7.83 -5.53
N VAL A 54 -2.05 8.58 -5.74
CA VAL A 54 -3.05 8.34 -6.81
C VAL A 54 -3.16 9.58 -7.69
N ARG A 55 -3.28 9.38 -9.00
CA ARG A 55 -3.35 10.49 -9.95
C ARG A 55 -4.68 11.22 -9.85
N TYR A 56 -4.65 12.55 -9.77
CA TYR A 56 -5.84 13.38 -9.96
C TYR A 56 -6.48 13.18 -11.34
N GLY A 57 -7.81 13.34 -11.40
CA GLY A 57 -8.58 13.24 -12.65
C GLY A 57 -8.98 11.82 -13.04
N VAL A 58 -8.68 10.83 -12.20
CA VAL A 58 -9.24 9.47 -12.28
C VAL A 58 -10.22 9.31 -11.12
N PRO A 59 -11.55 9.29 -11.35
CA PRO A 59 -12.55 9.45 -10.28
C PRO A 59 -12.88 8.16 -9.52
N THR A 60 -12.23 7.03 -9.84
CA THR A 60 -12.59 5.72 -9.31
C THR A 60 -12.54 5.65 -7.78
N ASP A 61 -11.60 6.35 -7.15
CA ASP A 61 -11.51 6.47 -5.70
C ASP A 61 -12.72 7.22 -5.11
N ASN A 62 -13.12 8.34 -5.71
CA ASN A 62 -14.33 9.06 -5.34
C ASN A 62 -15.58 8.19 -5.53
N ASP A 63 -15.65 7.43 -6.61
CA ASP A 63 -16.81 6.59 -6.91
C ASP A 63 -16.92 5.40 -5.94
N LEU A 64 -15.79 4.78 -5.56
CA LEU A 64 -15.76 3.61 -4.68
C LEU A 64 -15.83 3.97 -3.19
N TYR A 65 -15.15 5.04 -2.79
CA TYR A 65 -14.94 5.40 -1.38
C TYR A 65 -15.61 6.71 -0.97
N GLY A 66 -16.01 7.55 -1.93
CA GLY A 66 -16.57 8.88 -1.66
C GLY A 66 -15.54 9.96 -1.35
N TYR A 67 -14.24 9.66 -1.51
CA TYR A 67 -13.15 10.58 -1.17
C TYR A 67 -11.98 10.46 -2.16
N ASP A 68 -11.27 11.58 -2.34
CA ASP A 68 -9.99 11.62 -3.04
C ASP A 68 -8.92 10.88 -2.24
N ALA A 69 -8.26 9.90 -2.86
CA ALA A 69 -7.32 9.01 -2.21
C ALA A 69 -6.13 9.76 -1.59
N ASN A 70 -5.61 10.81 -2.24
CA ASN A 70 -4.43 11.53 -1.72
C ASN A 70 -4.71 12.25 -0.39
N LYS A 71 -5.99 12.54 -0.11
CA LYS A 71 -6.42 13.26 1.10
C LYS A 71 -7.03 12.35 2.17
N ALA A 72 -7.49 11.17 1.78
CA ALA A 72 -8.31 10.33 2.64
C ALA A 72 -7.78 8.91 2.79
N ALA A 73 -6.81 8.49 1.97
CA ALA A 73 -6.26 7.16 2.00
C ALA A 73 -4.81 7.12 2.45
N ILE A 74 -4.42 5.95 2.96
CA ILE A 74 -3.05 5.65 3.32
C ILE A 74 -2.42 4.87 2.16
N GLY A 75 -1.51 5.49 1.41
CA GLY A 75 -0.66 4.80 0.44
C GLY A 75 0.42 3.94 1.12
N VAL A 76 0.31 2.62 0.98
CA VAL A 76 1.24 1.63 1.55
C VAL A 76 1.97 0.87 0.43
N GLU A 77 3.29 0.99 0.39
CA GLU A 77 4.15 0.46 -0.69
C GLU A 77 4.85 -0.84 -0.27
N LEU A 78 4.67 -1.90 -1.06
CA LEU A 78 5.42 -3.16 -0.92
C LEU A 78 6.73 -3.09 -1.71
N CYS A 79 7.86 -3.18 -1.02
CA CYS A 79 9.17 -3.43 -1.60
C CYS A 79 9.29 -4.90 -2.01
N TYR A 80 9.95 -5.18 -3.14
CA TYR A 80 10.07 -6.54 -3.68
C TYR A 80 11.28 -6.70 -4.60
N GLY A 81 11.67 -7.95 -4.88
CA GLY A 81 12.74 -8.28 -5.82
C GLY A 81 14.15 -8.02 -5.28
N GLY A 82 15.17 -8.34 -6.07
CA GLY A 82 16.56 -8.32 -5.61
C GLY A 82 16.74 -9.22 -4.39
N ASP A 83 17.34 -8.67 -3.34
CA ASP A 83 17.62 -9.38 -2.08
C ASP A 83 16.43 -9.34 -1.08
N VAL A 84 15.34 -8.64 -1.40
CA VAL A 84 14.15 -8.56 -0.53
C VAL A 84 13.45 -9.91 -0.46
N ASN A 85 13.39 -10.52 0.73
CA ASN A 85 12.60 -11.73 0.97
C ASN A 85 11.10 -11.42 0.88
N PHE A 86 10.49 -11.81 -0.25
CA PHE A 86 9.08 -11.53 -0.50
C PHE A 86 8.14 -11.97 0.62
N TRP A 87 8.33 -13.14 1.22
CA TRP A 87 7.39 -13.66 2.21
C TRP A 87 7.46 -12.89 3.54
N GLU A 88 8.66 -12.47 3.94
CA GLU A 88 8.85 -11.61 5.11
C GLU A 88 8.30 -10.20 4.87
N ALA A 89 8.49 -9.66 3.67
CA ALA A 89 7.90 -8.38 3.26
C ALA A 89 6.37 -8.46 3.22
N TYR A 90 5.82 -9.54 2.67
CA TYR A 90 4.38 -9.80 2.61
C TYR A 90 3.75 -9.94 4.01
N ASN A 91 4.43 -10.62 4.94
CA ASN A 91 3.99 -10.73 6.33
C ASN A 91 3.92 -9.35 7.01
N ARG A 92 4.94 -8.50 6.82
CA ARG A 92 4.94 -7.11 7.33
C ARG A 92 3.89 -6.26 6.65
N PHE A 93 3.70 -6.42 5.34
CA PHE A 93 2.71 -5.69 4.56
C PHE A 93 1.29 -6.01 5.01
N THR A 94 0.96 -7.29 5.21
CA THR A 94 -0.34 -7.72 5.75
C THR A 94 -0.55 -7.27 7.19
N TRP A 95 0.50 -7.36 8.03
CA TRP A 95 0.47 -6.85 9.41
C TRP A 95 0.20 -5.34 9.46
N CYS A 96 0.89 -4.55 8.64
CA CYS A 96 0.73 -3.10 8.58
C CYS A 96 -0.71 -2.73 8.18
N HIS A 97 -1.27 -3.36 7.15
CA HIS A 97 -2.67 -3.12 6.76
C HIS A 97 -3.64 -3.45 7.90
N ALA A 98 -3.45 -4.58 8.58
CA ALA A 98 -4.29 -4.96 9.70
C ALA A 98 -4.19 -3.96 10.86
N TYR A 99 -2.98 -3.46 11.15
CA TYR A 99 -2.71 -2.47 12.19
C TYR A 99 -3.41 -1.14 11.87
N LEU A 100 -3.29 -0.67 10.63
CA LEU A 100 -3.99 0.53 10.15
C LEU A 100 -5.51 0.35 10.24
N CYS A 101 -6.03 -0.82 9.88
CA CYS A 101 -7.46 -1.10 10.00
C CYS A 101 -7.94 -1.03 11.45
N GLN A 102 -7.18 -1.54 12.43
CA GLN A 102 -7.54 -1.39 13.84
C GLN A 102 -7.53 0.08 14.29
N ASN A 103 -6.45 0.79 14.00
CA ASN A 103 -6.26 2.16 14.48
C ASN A 103 -7.26 3.17 13.90
N PHE A 104 -7.74 2.94 12.67
CA PHE A 104 -8.67 3.84 11.99
C PHE A 104 -10.10 3.30 11.89
N GLY A 105 -10.39 2.16 12.52
CA GLY A 105 -11.72 1.55 12.48
C GLY A 105 -12.17 1.13 11.09
N LEU A 106 -11.22 0.72 10.24
CA LEU A 106 -11.47 0.33 8.85
C LEU A 106 -11.74 -1.18 8.77
N TYR A 107 -12.59 -1.57 7.83
CA TYR A 107 -12.91 -2.97 7.57
C TYR A 107 -12.07 -3.50 6.38
N PRO A 108 -11.15 -4.47 6.60
CA PRO A 108 -10.17 -4.86 5.58
C PRO A 108 -10.74 -5.20 4.19
N LYS A 109 -11.91 -5.86 4.13
CA LYS A 109 -12.50 -6.30 2.86
C LYS A 109 -13.25 -5.19 2.09
N LYS A 110 -13.47 -4.05 2.72
CA LYS A 110 -14.21 -2.91 2.14
C LYS A 110 -13.30 -1.71 1.92
N ASP A 111 -12.44 -1.44 2.90
CA ASP A 111 -11.72 -0.17 3.00
C ASP A 111 -10.23 -0.31 2.59
N ILE A 112 -9.89 -1.37 1.85
CA ILE A 112 -8.57 -1.55 1.22
C ILE A 112 -8.78 -1.77 -0.28
N GLY A 113 -8.08 -1.00 -1.11
CA GLY A 113 -8.11 -1.11 -2.57
C GLY A 113 -6.71 -1.23 -3.17
N SER A 114 -6.59 -1.86 -4.34
CA SER A 114 -5.34 -1.86 -5.12
C SER A 114 -5.24 -0.60 -5.96
N HIS A 115 -4.02 -0.10 -6.22
CA HIS A 115 -3.82 0.99 -7.16
C HIS A 115 -4.35 0.65 -8.57
N LYS A 116 -4.19 -0.61 -9.01
CA LYS A 116 -4.80 -1.13 -10.24
C LYS A 116 -6.32 -0.97 -10.27
N THR A 117 -7.02 -1.17 -9.15
CA THR A 117 -8.48 -0.96 -9.10
C THR A 117 -8.82 0.50 -9.32
N LEU A 118 -8.02 1.42 -8.78
CA LEU A 118 -8.27 2.86 -8.90
C LEU A 118 -7.92 3.43 -10.28
N ASP A 119 -6.84 2.96 -10.91
CA ASP A 119 -6.38 3.43 -12.23
C ASP A 119 -6.08 2.24 -13.18
N PRO A 120 -7.10 1.45 -13.58
CA PRO A 120 -6.90 0.18 -14.29
C PRO A 120 -6.34 0.33 -15.70
N ALA A 121 -6.43 1.53 -16.29
CA ALA A 121 -5.89 1.80 -17.62
C ALA A 121 -4.35 1.90 -17.63
N ARG A 122 -3.73 2.15 -16.48
CA ARG A 122 -2.30 2.46 -16.38
C ARG A 122 -1.57 1.66 -15.31
N LYS A 123 -2.26 1.31 -14.23
CA LYS A 123 -1.67 0.71 -13.03
C LYS A 123 -1.95 -0.77 -12.94
N ILE A 124 -0.98 -1.50 -12.41
CA ILE A 124 -1.02 -2.96 -12.27
C ILE A 124 -0.69 -3.43 -10.85
N ASP A 125 -0.24 -2.51 -10.00
CA ASP A 125 0.20 -2.70 -8.63
C ASP A 125 -0.97 -2.74 -7.63
N PRO A 126 -0.81 -3.45 -6.50
CA PRO A 126 0.26 -4.42 -6.20
C PRO A 126 -0.02 -5.79 -6.84
N GLU A 127 -1.11 -5.92 -7.59
CA GLU A 127 -1.65 -7.20 -8.04
C GLU A 127 -0.70 -7.98 -8.94
N ASN A 128 0.13 -7.30 -9.72
CA ASN A 128 1.14 -7.95 -10.55
C ASN A 128 2.24 -8.63 -9.70
N VAL A 129 2.74 -7.95 -8.67
CA VAL A 129 3.77 -8.50 -7.76
C VAL A 129 3.18 -9.64 -6.94
N LEU A 130 1.99 -9.45 -6.35
CA LEU A 130 1.28 -10.51 -5.61
C LEU A 130 0.96 -11.70 -6.53
N GLY A 131 0.49 -11.43 -7.75
CA GLY A 131 0.11 -12.45 -8.72
C GLY A 131 1.27 -13.34 -9.16
N LYS A 132 2.49 -12.80 -9.27
CA LYS A 132 3.71 -13.58 -9.54
C LYS A 132 4.01 -14.62 -8.44
N GLN A 133 3.48 -14.41 -7.23
CA GLN A 133 3.61 -15.30 -6.09
C GLN A 133 2.37 -16.17 -5.88
N GLY A 134 1.43 -16.14 -6.83
CA GLY A 134 0.17 -16.90 -6.76
C GLY A 134 -0.89 -16.26 -5.86
N ILE A 135 -0.68 -15.03 -5.38
CA ILE A 135 -1.58 -14.34 -4.46
C ILE A 135 -2.51 -13.42 -5.27
N LYS A 136 -3.80 -13.78 -5.32
CA LYS A 136 -4.84 -12.89 -5.85
C LYS A 136 -5.10 -11.77 -4.84
N PHE A 137 -5.49 -10.58 -5.30
CA PHE A 137 -5.79 -9.46 -4.39
C PHE A 137 -6.86 -9.82 -3.34
N GLN A 138 -7.89 -10.59 -3.72
CA GLN A 138 -8.89 -11.09 -2.76
C GLN A 138 -8.30 -12.00 -1.68
N GLN A 139 -7.26 -12.79 -2.01
CA GLN A 139 -6.53 -13.59 -1.02
C GLN A 139 -5.74 -12.69 -0.08
N PHE A 140 -5.07 -11.66 -0.60
CA PHE A 140 -4.42 -10.65 0.23
C PHE A 140 -5.38 -9.99 1.22
N LEU A 141 -6.57 -9.55 0.77
CA LEU A 141 -7.60 -9.00 1.67
C LEU A 141 -8.06 -10.02 2.73
N ALA A 142 -8.11 -11.31 2.39
CA ALA A 142 -8.42 -12.37 3.35
C ALA A 142 -7.30 -12.56 4.38
N ASP A 143 -6.04 -12.43 3.96
CA ASP A 143 -4.86 -12.53 4.84
C ASP A 143 -4.81 -11.36 5.81
N VAL A 144 -5.01 -10.13 5.32
CA VAL A 144 -5.16 -8.93 6.17
C VAL A 144 -6.32 -9.11 7.14
N TYR A 145 -7.47 -9.62 6.68
CA TYR A 145 -8.61 -9.86 7.56
C TYR A 145 -8.29 -10.87 8.67
N ARG A 146 -7.57 -11.95 8.36
CA ARG A 146 -7.12 -12.95 9.36
C ARG A 146 -6.21 -12.32 10.41
N MET A 147 -5.26 -11.49 10.00
CA MET A 147 -4.38 -10.74 10.90
C MET A 147 -5.15 -9.69 11.72
N TYR A 148 -6.07 -8.98 11.08
CA TYR A 148 -6.92 -7.97 11.73
C TYR A 148 -7.73 -8.55 12.89
N VAL A 149 -8.33 -9.73 12.71
CA VAL A 149 -9.10 -10.38 13.77
C VAL A 149 -8.23 -11.00 14.86
N SER A 150 -6.94 -11.31 14.60
CA SER A 150 -6.04 -11.83 15.64
C SER A 150 -5.52 -10.77 16.60
N PHE A 151 -5.73 -9.48 16.31
CA PHE A 151 -5.41 -8.37 17.21
C PHE A 151 -6.51 -8.10 18.25
N ARG A 152 -7.65 -8.79 18.16
CA ARG A 152 -8.82 -8.60 19.03
C ARG A 152 -8.89 -9.60 20.17
#